data_AF-N2BEP9-F1
#
_entry.id   AF-N2BEP9-F1
#
_cell.length_a   1.000
_cell.length_b   1.000
_cell.length_c   1.000
_cell.angle_alpha   90.00
_cell.angle_beta   90.00
_cell.angle_gamma   90.00
#
_symmetry.space_group_name_H-M   'P 1'
#
loop_
_entity.id
_entity.type
_entity.pdbx_description
1 polymer ?
#
loop_
_entity_poly.entity_id
_entity_poly.type
_entity_poly.pdbx_seq_one_letter_code
_entity_poly.pdbx_strand_id
1 'polypeptide(L)'
;MQKFLIVLGLCLMLAISANAQSPKEAKPSFDCAKAKSKVEKIICNDESEELKNLDRYMAEVYTQLRKELKISKFPDKEKRLKDLLDSQRAFIKNLDKVNSITGAYEERITQLLKLLGEVLDSNNKELCEYARKDQFDENKWQEVPPSVNPPFSIGFCAFGANNQYGVFYRYCTEKREIIKEEMAKAIKEKSPYIGFPRVYKRKIDINNDGVLDNVILSDGEYFSALWIYKNGKLDAKASDKIYGDDLHFHGEKTSYQIVMVNEVPHIAFTTYALPSNKISGIPEQAVFDSEIPILSYLTYGVMEFQGKNYITLWSGRFNFDENSTYPETRIYLLEGNKRELKCTY
;
A
#
# COMPACT_ATOMS: atom_id res chain seq x y z
N MET A 1 -65.63 6.97 9.66
CA MET A 1 -64.56 6.47 8.79
C MET A 1 -63.62 7.62 8.50
N GLN A 2 -62.47 7.88 9.13
CA GLN A 2 -61.70 7.23 10.22
C GLN A 2 -61.24 5.77 9.99
N LYS A 3 -59.97 5.53 10.39
CA LYS A 3 -59.08 4.41 10.04
C LYS A 3 -58.49 4.52 8.61
N PHE A 4 -57.28 3.98 8.42
CA PHE A 4 -56.43 4.02 7.21
C PHE A 4 -55.79 5.36 6.80
N LEU A 5 -55.17 6.11 7.74
CA LEU A 5 -54.37 7.30 7.39
C LEU A 5 -53.08 7.53 8.22
N ILE A 6 -52.50 6.48 8.83
CA ILE A 6 -51.22 6.58 9.58
C ILE A 6 -50.32 5.33 9.35
N VAL A 7 -49.94 5.04 8.09
CA VAL A 7 -48.88 4.05 7.78
C VAL A 7 -47.99 4.45 6.57
N LEU A 8 -48.08 5.70 6.09
CA LEU A 8 -47.39 6.14 4.85
C LEU A 8 -46.28 7.18 5.07
N GLY A 9 -45.76 7.30 6.29
CA GLY A 9 -44.77 8.31 6.69
C GLY A 9 -43.50 7.79 7.36
N LEU A 10 -43.28 6.47 7.40
CA LEU A 10 -42.23 5.84 8.22
C LEU A 10 -41.30 4.85 7.48
N CYS A 11 -41.37 4.79 6.15
CA CYS A 11 -40.51 3.94 5.31
C CYS A 11 -39.50 4.71 4.43
N LEU A 12 -39.37 6.03 4.60
CA LEU A 12 -38.53 6.90 3.76
C LEU A 12 -37.16 7.29 4.38
N MET A 13 -36.80 6.72 5.54
CA MET A 13 -35.58 7.08 6.30
C MET A 13 -34.56 5.93 6.48
N LEU A 14 -34.66 4.86 5.67
CA LEU A 14 -33.76 3.69 5.71
C LEU A 14 -32.99 3.43 4.40
N ALA A 15 -32.72 4.50 3.64
CA ALA A 15 -32.01 4.44 2.35
C ALA A 15 -30.59 5.05 2.37
N ILE A 16 -29.98 5.22 3.55
CA ILE A 16 -28.62 5.80 3.72
C ILE A 16 -27.66 4.78 4.36
N SER A 17 -27.72 3.54 3.89
CA SER A 17 -26.92 2.41 4.39
C SER A 17 -26.53 1.43 3.29
N ALA A 18 -26.22 1.95 2.09
CA ALA A 18 -25.85 1.17 0.91
C ALA A 18 -24.67 1.79 0.15
N ASN A 19 -23.50 1.87 0.80
CA ASN A 19 -22.18 1.90 0.13
C ASN A 19 -20.98 1.62 1.06
N ALA A 20 -21.19 0.80 2.10
CA ALA A 20 -20.12 -0.06 2.59
C ALA A 20 -20.00 -1.23 1.59
N GLN A 21 -19.43 -0.96 0.41
CA GLN A 21 -19.15 -2.00 -0.57
C GLN A 21 -18.05 -2.88 0.02
N SER A 22 -18.30 -4.19 0.15
CA SER A 22 -17.32 -5.16 0.64
C SER A 22 -16.05 -5.10 -0.21
N PRO A 23 -14.91 -5.61 0.29
CA PRO A 23 -13.81 -5.99 -0.59
C PRO A 23 -14.38 -6.82 -1.74
N LYS A 24 -14.04 -6.43 -2.98
CA LYS A 24 -14.31 -7.28 -4.13
C LYS A 24 -13.23 -8.33 -4.14
N GLU A 25 -13.65 -9.59 -4.22
CA GLU A 25 -12.80 -10.77 -4.49
C GLU A 25 -11.71 -10.41 -5.50
N ALA A 26 -10.48 -10.87 -5.25
CA ALA A 26 -9.37 -10.63 -6.15
C ALA A 26 -9.70 -11.17 -7.55
N LYS A 27 -9.66 -10.28 -8.54
CA LYS A 27 -9.91 -10.67 -9.94
C LYS A 27 -8.57 -10.72 -10.66
N PRO A 28 -8.28 -11.81 -11.41
CA PRO A 28 -7.12 -11.85 -12.30
C PRO A 28 -7.31 -10.87 -13.47
N SER A 29 -6.29 -10.75 -14.31
CA SER A 29 -6.28 -9.82 -15.45
C SER A 29 -7.28 -10.17 -16.58
N PHE A 30 -7.93 -11.34 -16.49
CA PHE A 30 -8.83 -11.88 -17.50
C PHE A 30 -10.18 -12.33 -16.91
N ASP A 31 -11.16 -12.54 -17.79
CA ASP A 31 -12.49 -13.01 -17.40
C ASP A 31 -12.51 -14.52 -17.16
N CYS A 32 -12.71 -14.94 -15.91
CA CYS A 32 -12.79 -16.35 -15.54
C CYS A 32 -13.91 -17.14 -16.24
N ALA A 33 -15.02 -16.51 -16.64
CA ALA A 33 -16.05 -17.16 -17.44
C ALA A 33 -15.58 -17.48 -18.89
N LYS A 34 -14.41 -16.97 -19.29
CA LYS A 34 -13.77 -17.19 -20.59
C LYS A 34 -12.48 -18.02 -20.51
N ALA A 35 -12.12 -18.54 -19.34
CA ALA A 35 -10.90 -19.35 -19.11
C ALA A 35 -10.89 -20.65 -19.94
N LYS A 36 -9.83 -20.88 -20.73
CA LYS A 36 -9.74 -22.02 -21.67
C LYS A 36 -8.64 -23.01 -21.28
N SER A 37 -7.44 -22.50 -21.07
CA SER A 37 -6.24 -23.24 -20.70
C SER A 37 -6.32 -23.85 -19.31
N LYS A 38 -5.39 -24.76 -19.00
CA LYS A 38 -5.21 -25.31 -17.66
C LYS A 38 -4.87 -24.22 -16.64
N VAL A 39 -3.99 -23.30 -16.99
CA VAL A 39 -3.47 -22.26 -16.09
C VAL A 39 -4.54 -21.21 -15.76
N GLU A 40 -5.29 -20.70 -16.74
CA GLU A 40 -6.41 -19.77 -16.47
C GLU A 40 -7.42 -20.37 -15.49
N LYS A 41 -7.69 -21.68 -15.59
CA LYS A 41 -8.60 -22.40 -14.68
C LYS A 41 -8.01 -22.60 -13.28
N ILE A 42 -6.71 -22.83 -13.15
CA ILE A 42 -6.02 -22.87 -11.85
C ILE A 42 -6.13 -21.51 -11.16
N ILE A 43 -5.81 -20.41 -11.86
CA ILE A 43 -5.89 -19.05 -11.32
C ILE A 43 -7.32 -18.70 -10.89
N CYS A 44 -8.33 -19.04 -11.69
CA CYS A 44 -9.73 -18.76 -11.32
C CYS A 44 -10.23 -19.57 -10.13
N ASN A 45 -9.76 -20.81 -9.98
CA ASN A 45 -10.14 -21.72 -8.90
C ASN A 45 -9.20 -21.63 -7.68
N ASP A 46 -8.26 -20.67 -7.65
CA ASP A 46 -7.36 -20.45 -6.52
C ASP A 46 -8.12 -19.89 -5.31
N GLU A 47 -8.36 -20.73 -4.31
CA GLU A 47 -9.07 -20.37 -3.07
C GLU A 47 -8.25 -19.41 -2.18
N SER A 48 -6.93 -19.36 -2.33
CA SER A 48 -6.03 -18.50 -1.55
C SER A 48 -5.94 -17.05 -2.04
N GLU A 49 -6.51 -16.78 -3.21
CA GLU A 49 -6.38 -15.55 -4.00
C GLU A 49 -4.95 -15.14 -4.45
N GLU A 50 -3.88 -15.82 -4.01
CA GLU A 50 -2.48 -15.51 -4.35
C GLU A 50 -2.28 -15.35 -5.88
N LEU A 51 -2.65 -16.36 -6.66
CA LEU A 51 -2.46 -16.40 -8.11
C LEU A 51 -3.34 -15.37 -8.83
N LYS A 52 -4.54 -15.08 -8.29
CA LYS A 52 -5.44 -14.05 -8.83
C LYS A 52 -4.83 -12.65 -8.69
N ASN A 53 -4.16 -12.39 -7.57
CA ASN A 53 -3.49 -11.12 -7.31
C ASN A 53 -2.16 -11.00 -8.08
N LEU A 54 -1.36 -12.07 -8.15
CA LEU A 54 -0.13 -12.11 -8.94
C LEU A 54 -0.40 -11.88 -10.44
N ASP A 55 -1.43 -12.50 -11.01
CA ASP A 55 -1.79 -12.30 -12.41
C ASP A 55 -2.26 -10.86 -12.70
N ARG A 56 -3.06 -10.28 -11.80
CA ARG A 56 -3.47 -8.87 -11.87
C ARG A 56 -2.25 -7.94 -11.84
N TYR A 57 -1.39 -8.07 -10.82
CA TYR A 57 -0.23 -7.20 -10.63
C TYR A 57 0.78 -7.33 -11.78
N MET A 58 1.03 -8.54 -12.28
CA MET A 58 1.85 -8.74 -13.48
C MET A 58 1.29 -8.00 -14.71
N ALA A 59 -0.03 -8.07 -14.92
CA ALA A 59 -0.68 -7.38 -16.04
C ALA A 59 -0.64 -5.84 -15.91
N GLU A 60 -0.74 -5.32 -14.69
CA GLU A 60 -0.61 -3.89 -14.37
C GLU A 60 0.81 -3.40 -14.64
N VAL A 61 1.83 -4.08 -14.10
CA VAL A 61 3.25 -3.75 -14.34
C VAL A 61 3.60 -3.85 -15.83
N TYR A 62 3.15 -4.91 -16.53
CA TYR A 62 3.34 -5.06 -17.98
C TYR A 62 2.68 -3.91 -18.76
N THR A 63 1.46 -3.52 -18.38
CA THR A 63 0.72 -2.43 -19.04
C THR A 63 1.41 -1.09 -18.83
N GLN A 64 1.92 -0.83 -17.62
CA GLN A 64 2.69 0.37 -17.30
C GLN A 64 4.03 0.41 -18.05
N LEU A 65 4.82 -0.66 -17.99
CA LEU A 65 6.08 -0.78 -18.75
C LEU A 65 5.85 -0.51 -20.24
N ARG A 66 4.79 -1.09 -20.83
CA ARG A 66 4.40 -0.87 -22.23
C ARG A 66 3.89 0.55 -22.52
N LYS A 67 3.38 1.29 -21.52
CA LYS A 67 3.05 2.73 -21.64
C LYS A 67 4.33 3.56 -21.66
N GLU A 68 5.16 3.41 -20.64
CA GLU A 68 6.37 4.22 -20.44
C GLU A 68 7.42 3.99 -21.54
N LEU A 69 7.55 2.75 -22.03
CA LEU A 69 8.51 2.42 -23.09
C LEU A 69 8.15 3.05 -24.45
N LYS A 70 6.86 3.27 -24.75
CA LYS A 70 6.42 3.97 -26.00
C LYS A 70 6.86 5.43 -26.04
N ILE A 71 6.76 6.12 -24.90
CA ILE A 71 7.14 7.53 -24.77
C ILE A 71 8.65 7.72 -24.51
N SER A 72 9.38 6.62 -24.29
CA SER A 72 10.81 6.66 -24.00
C SER A 72 11.67 7.20 -25.13
N LYS A 73 12.85 7.68 -24.74
CA LYS A 73 13.88 8.24 -25.63
C LYS A 73 14.90 7.19 -26.10
N PHE A 74 14.68 5.91 -25.80
CA PHE A 74 15.57 4.83 -26.23
C PHE A 74 15.61 4.72 -27.77
N PRO A 75 16.80 4.65 -28.40
CA PRO A 75 16.92 4.54 -29.85
C PRO A 75 16.40 3.20 -30.39
N ASP A 76 16.35 2.17 -29.55
CA ASP A 76 15.88 0.81 -29.86
C ASP A 76 14.45 0.53 -29.36
N LYS A 77 13.67 1.56 -28.98
CA LYS A 77 12.38 1.37 -28.28
C LYS A 77 11.38 0.46 -28.99
N GLU A 78 11.31 0.49 -30.33
CA GLU A 78 10.38 -0.38 -31.09
C GLU A 78 10.82 -1.85 -31.05
N LYS A 79 12.14 -2.11 -31.02
CA LYS A 79 12.70 -3.44 -30.76
C LYS A 79 12.37 -3.87 -29.33
N ARG A 80 12.63 -3.02 -28.32
CA ARG A 80 12.28 -3.30 -26.91
C ARG A 80 10.78 -3.59 -26.74
N LEU A 81 9.89 -2.87 -27.41
CA LEU A 81 8.43 -3.09 -27.39
C LEU A 81 8.05 -4.45 -27.99
N LYS A 82 8.70 -4.86 -29.09
CA LYS A 82 8.51 -6.17 -29.70
C LYS A 82 9.02 -7.29 -28.78
N ASP A 83 10.23 -7.16 -28.25
CA ASP A 83 10.87 -8.19 -27.42
C ASP A 83 10.16 -8.34 -26.05
N LEU A 84 9.59 -7.25 -25.50
CA LEU A 84 8.66 -7.28 -24.37
C LEU A 84 7.37 -8.05 -24.68
N LEU A 85 6.76 -7.82 -25.85
CA LEU A 85 5.55 -8.53 -26.27
C LEU A 85 5.80 -10.01 -26.51
N ASP A 86 6.89 -10.35 -27.20
CA ASP A 86 7.21 -11.74 -27.53
C ASP A 86 7.70 -12.54 -26.31
N SER A 87 8.45 -11.91 -25.38
CA SER A 87 8.77 -12.55 -24.09
C SER A 87 7.53 -12.78 -23.22
N GLN A 88 6.57 -11.84 -23.19
CA GLN A 88 5.32 -12.04 -22.43
C GLN A 88 4.46 -13.16 -23.02
N ARG A 89 4.40 -13.27 -24.35
CA ARG A 89 3.77 -14.40 -25.05
C ARG A 89 4.48 -15.73 -24.75
N ALA A 90 5.82 -15.72 -24.72
CA ALA A 90 6.61 -16.91 -24.41
C ALA A 90 6.43 -17.37 -22.96
N PHE A 91 6.31 -16.45 -22.00
CA PHE A 91 5.96 -16.73 -20.61
C PHE A 91 4.59 -17.44 -20.53
N ILE A 92 3.52 -16.80 -20.99
CA ILE A 92 2.15 -17.34 -20.94
C ILE A 92 2.04 -18.70 -21.64
N LYS A 93 2.76 -18.92 -22.75
CA LYS A 93 2.77 -20.18 -23.52
C LYS A 93 3.50 -21.36 -22.83
N ASN A 94 4.29 -21.11 -21.78
CA ASN A 94 5.03 -22.16 -21.06
C ASN A 94 4.68 -22.25 -19.58
N LEU A 95 3.76 -21.41 -19.09
CA LEU A 95 3.29 -21.38 -17.71
C LEU A 95 2.53 -22.66 -17.29
N ASP A 96 2.20 -23.54 -18.25
CA ASP A 96 1.64 -24.88 -18.04
C ASP A 96 2.70 -25.96 -17.77
N LYS A 97 4.00 -25.63 -17.86
CA LYS A 97 5.15 -26.55 -17.78
C LYS A 97 6.10 -26.26 -16.62
N VAL A 98 5.85 -25.22 -15.83
CA VAL A 98 6.68 -24.85 -14.67
C VAL A 98 6.31 -25.69 -13.45
N ASN A 99 7.28 -25.91 -12.55
CA ASN A 99 7.07 -26.67 -11.31
C ASN A 99 6.28 -25.86 -10.26
N SER A 100 6.40 -24.53 -10.27
CA SER A 100 5.61 -23.60 -9.46
C SER A 100 5.07 -22.49 -10.34
N ILE A 101 3.75 -22.29 -10.34
CA ILE A 101 3.10 -21.20 -11.09
C ILE A 101 3.31 -19.88 -10.34
N THR A 102 3.16 -19.88 -9.01
CA THR A 102 3.42 -18.73 -8.12
C THR A 102 4.82 -18.16 -8.35
N GLY A 103 5.86 -18.97 -8.18
CA GLY A 103 7.25 -18.53 -8.36
C GLY A 103 7.55 -18.03 -9.77
N ALA A 104 6.95 -18.65 -10.80
CA ALA A 104 7.09 -18.17 -12.18
C ALA A 104 6.43 -16.79 -12.39
N TYR A 105 5.30 -16.49 -11.71
CA TYR A 105 4.74 -15.14 -11.68
C TYR A 105 5.66 -14.16 -10.95
N GLU A 106 6.19 -14.50 -9.78
CA GLU A 106 7.07 -13.62 -8.99
C GLU A 106 8.39 -13.29 -9.71
N GLU A 107 9.03 -14.29 -10.31
CA GLU A 107 10.18 -14.09 -11.20
C GLU A 107 9.84 -13.13 -12.35
N ARG A 108 8.67 -13.34 -12.99
CA ARG A 108 8.26 -12.54 -14.15
C ARG A 108 7.90 -11.11 -13.76
N ILE A 109 7.23 -10.91 -12.64
CA ILE A 109 6.93 -9.59 -12.06
C ILE A 109 8.24 -8.86 -11.76
N THR A 110 9.21 -9.54 -11.14
CA THR A 110 10.54 -8.99 -10.83
C THR A 110 11.31 -8.59 -12.10
N GLN A 111 11.28 -9.40 -13.17
CA GLN A 111 11.83 -9.03 -14.48
C GLN A 111 11.17 -7.78 -15.07
N LEU A 112 9.83 -7.71 -15.02
CA LEU A 112 9.07 -6.59 -15.56
C LEU A 112 9.29 -5.29 -14.75
N LEU A 113 9.46 -5.39 -13.43
CA LEU A 113 9.77 -4.26 -12.55
C LEU A 113 11.18 -3.70 -12.78
N LYS A 114 12.19 -4.56 -13.00
CA LYS A 114 13.54 -4.14 -13.41
C LYS A 114 13.53 -3.32 -14.70
N LEU A 115 12.85 -3.85 -15.74
CA LEU A 115 12.68 -3.16 -17.02
C LEU A 115 11.86 -1.87 -16.88
N LEU A 116 10.90 -1.81 -15.95
CA LEU A 116 10.16 -0.59 -15.63
C LEU A 116 11.06 0.45 -14.94
N GLY A 117 11.97 0.02 -14.07
CA GLY A 117 13.03 0.85 -13.50
C GLY A 117 13.93 1.48 -14.57
N GLU A 118 14.52 0.68 -15.46
CA GLU A 118 15.32 1.18 -16.60
C GLU A 118 14.58 2.25 -17.42
N VAL A 119 13.32 2.00 -17.72
CA VAL A 119 12.49 2.88 -18.56
C VAL A 119 12.10 4.15 -17.81
N LEU A 120 11.74 4.06 -16.53
CA LEU A 120 11.40 5.22 -15.72
C LEU A 120 12.63 6.10 -15.44
N ASP A 121 13.80 5.51 -15.21
CA ASP A 121 15.06 6.23 -15.06
C ASP A 121 15.45 6.97 -16.35
N SER A 122 15.34 6.31 -17.51
CA SER A 122 15.55 6.98 -18.81
C SER A 122 14.55 8.11 -19.08
N ASN A 123 13.27 7.90 -18.71
CA ASN A 123 12.20 8.87 -18.92
C ASN A 123 12.30 10.09 -17.99
N ASN A 124 12.73 9.89 -16.73
CA ASN A 124 12.67 10.86 -15.64
C ASN A 124 14.05 11.12 -15.01
N LYS A 125 15.13 11.01 -15.80
CA LYS A 125 16.52 10.97 -15.34
C LYS A 125 16.87 11.95 -14.22
N GLU A 126 16.60 13.25 -14.38
CA GLU A 126 16.96 14.26 -13.38
C GLU A 126 16.25 14.04 -12.02
N LEU A 127 14.98 13.63 -12.05
CA LEU A 127 14.19 13.27 -10.86
C LEU A 127 14.77 12.03 -10.18
N CYS A 128 15.18 11.02 -10.96
CA CYS A 128 15.80 9.79 -10.44
C CYS A 128 17.21 10.00 -9.91
N GLU A 129 18.01 10.87 -10.54
CA GLU A 129 19.34 11.28 -10.05
C GLU A 129 19.27 12.21 -8.83
N TYR A 130 18.14 12.89 -8.62
CA TYR A 130 17.85 13.66 -7.42
C TYR A 130 17.35 12.74 -6.28
N ALA A 131 16.34 11.89 -6.54
CA ALA A 131 15.75 11.01 -5.53
C ALA A 131 16.76 10.10 -4.83
N ARG A 132 17.72 9.54 -5.56
CA ARG A 132 18.83 8.73 -4.99
C ARG A 132 19.78 9.49 -4.05
N LYS A 133 19.61 10.81 -3.93
CA LYS A 133 20.40 11.72 -3.06
C LYS A 133 19.50 12.50 -2.09
N ASP A 134 18.19 12.41 -2.21
CA ASP A 134 17.25 13.09 -1.32
C ASP A 134 17.30 12.42 0.05
N GLN A 135 17.19 13.25 1.09
CA GLN A 135 17.21 12.81 2.49
C GLN A 135 16.07 13.49 3.22
N PHE A 136 15.47 12.80 4.18
CA PHE A 136 14.32 13.34 4.91
C PHE A 136 14.74 14.53 5.78
N ASP A 137 14.52 15.74 5.25
CA ASP A 137 14.79 17.00 5.94
C ASP A 137 13.74 17.27 7.01
N GLU A 138 13.97 16.77 8.23
CA GLU A 138 13.08 16.96 9.38
C GLU A 138 12.75 18.44 9.64
N ASN A 139 13.65 19.37 9.31
CA ASN A 139 13.47 20.81 9.50
C ASN A 139 12.33 21.40 8.64
N LYS A 140 11.93 20.72 7.56
CA LYS A 140 10.77 21.11 6.74
C LYS A 140 9.43 20.80 7.42
N TRP A 141 9.42 20.04 8.50
CA TRP A 141 8.22 19.55 9.18
C TRP A 141 8.10 20.13 10.60
N GLN A 142 6.88 20.21 11.11
CA GLN A 142 6.64 20.44 12.53
C GLN A 142 6.39 19.10 13.22
N GLU A 143 7.21 18.72 14.19
CA GLU A 143 6.93 17.57 15.07
C GLU A 143 5.64 17.80 15.88
N VAL A 144 4.86 16.74 16.08
CA VAL A 144 3.62 16.68 16.84
C VAL A 144 3.89 15.88 18.12
N PRO A 145 3.87 16.51 19.31
CA PRO A 145 4.18 15.82 20.55
C PRO A 145 3.14 14.75 20.88
N PRO A 146 3.52 13.69 21.63
CA PRO A 146 2.62 12.62 22.05
C PRO A 146 1.31 13.13 22.67
N SER A 147 0.17 12.62 22.19
CA SER A 147 -1.15 13.06 22.61
C SER A 147 -2.23 11.99 22.44
N VAL A 148 -3.22 11.99 23.32
CA VAL A 148 -4.44 11.17 23.21
C VAL A 148 -5.41 11.63 22.12
N ASN A 149 -5.05 12.66 21.36
CA ASN A 149 -5.88 13.27 20.32
C ASN A 149 -5.21 13.17 18.93
N PRO A 150 -5.98 13.24 17.83
CA PRO A 150 -5.44 13.32 16.47
C PRO A 150 -4.56 14.57 16.27
N PRO A 151 -3.54 14.53 15.38
CA PRO A 151 -3.22 13.40 14.50
C PRO A 151 -2.41 12.29 15.18
N PHE A 152 -1.69 12.58 16.27
CA PHE A 152 -0.81 11.62 16.95
C PHE A 152 -1.54 10.34 17.34
N SER A 153 -2.75 10.46 17.90
CA SER A 153 -3.47 9.29 18.40
C SER A 153 -3.79 8.25 17.32
N ILE A 154 -4.04 8.70 16.09
CA ILE A 154 -4.28 7.81 14.96
C ILE A 154 -2.95 7.19 14.52
N GLY A 155 -1.87 8.00 14.48
CA GLY A 155 -0.50 7.54 14.18
C GLY A 155 -0.10 6.34 15.03
N PHE A 156 -0.30 6.49 16.34
CA PHE A 156 -0.07 5.42 17.31
C PHE A 156 -0.99 4.20 17.07
N CYS A 157 -2.31 4.35 17.02
CA CYS A 157 -3.22 3.20 16.87
C CYS A 157 -3.31 2.62 15.46
N ALA A 158 -2.50 3.06 14.51
CA ALA A 158 -2.37 2.40 13.21
C ALA A 158 -0.97 1.80 13.00
N PHE A 159 0.09 2.52 13.38
CA PHE A 159 1.49 2.16 13.10
C PHE A 159 2.46 2.40 14.28
N GLY A 160 1.94 2.67 15.47
CA GLY A 160 2.74 2.85 16.69
C GLY A 160 3.47 1.56 17.05
N ALA A 161 4.80 1.65 17.13
CA ALA A 161 5.65 0.52 17.44
C ALA A 161 5.41 0.01 18.87
N ASN A 162 5.46 -1.31 19.05
CA ASN A 162 5.53 -1.91 20.37
C ASN A 162 6.62 -2.98 20.40
N ASN A 163 7.83 -2.52 20.76
CA ASN A 163 8.91 -3.26 21.41
C ASN A 163 8.47 -4.65 21.93
N GLN A 164 8.71 -5.68 21.11
CA GLN A 164 8.93 -7.11 21.40
C GLN A 164 7.99 -7.88 22.38
N TYR A 165 6.99 -7.23 23.00
CA TYR A 165 6.37 -7.70 24.26
C TYR A 165 4.85 -7.44 24.40
N GLY A 166 4.12 -7.20 23.31
CA GLY A 166 2.66 -7.39 23.30
C GLY A 166 1.83 -6.46 24.19
N VAL A 167 2.05 -5.13 24.12
CA VAL A 167 1.29 -4.16 24.96
C VAL A 167 0.28 -3.29 24.19
N PHE A 168 0.25 -3.36 22.85
CA PHE A 168 -0.53 -2.46 21.97
C PHE A 168 -2.04 -2.39 22.29
N TYR A 169 -2.69 -3.53 22.54
CA TYR A 169 -4.13 -3.61 22.86
C TYR A 169 -4.53 -2.89 24.17
N ARG A 170 -3.58 -2.53 25.03
CA ARG A 170 -3.87 -1.75 26.26
C ARG A 170 -4.09 -0.26 25.97
N TYR A 171 -3.72 0.18 24.78
CA TYR A 171 -3.71 1.59 24.39
C TYR A 171 -4.64 1.91 23.22
N CYS A 172 -5.17 0.89 22.53
CA CYS A 172 -5.99 1.01 21.33
C CYS A 172 -7.22 0.09 21.39
N THR A 173 -8.38 0.61 20.99
CA THR A 173 -9.60 -0.18 20.81
C THR A 173 -9.65 -0.79 19.42
N GLU A 174 -10.42 -1.87 19.21
CA GLU A 174 -10.68 -2.47 17.88
C GLU A 174 -11.12 -1.45 16.81
N LYS A 175 -11.71 -0.32 17.22
CA LYS A 175 -12.14 0.78 16.35
C LYS A 175 -11.02 1.78 16.02
N ARG A 176 -9.77 1.45 16.35
CA ARG A 176 -8.57 2.25 16.04
C ARG A 176 -8.50 3.57 16.80
N GLU A 177 -9.22 3.65 17.93
CA GLU A 177 -9.25 4.80 18.82
C GLU A 177 -8.34 4.57 20.03
N ILE A 178 -7.63 5.61 20.47
CA ILE A 178 -6.80 5.51 21.69
C ILE A 178 -7.69 5.33 22.93
N ILE A 179 -7.31 4.36 23.76
CA ILE A 179 -7.77 4.23 25.15
C ILE A 179 -7.13 5.37 25.95
N LYS A 180 -7.88 6.48 26.06
CA LYS A 180 -7.35 7.78 26.47
C LYS A 180 -6.70 7.78 27.86
N GLU A 181 -7.22 7.01 28.80
CA GLU A 181 -6.74 6.97 30.18
C GLU A 181 -5.37 6.29 30.27
N GLU A 182 -5.24 5.07 29.73
CA GLU A 182 -3.97 4.33 29.69
C GLU A 182 -2.88 5.03 28.86
N MET A 183 -3.24 5.65 27.72
CA MET A 183 -2.29 6.44 26.95
C MET A 183 -1.89 7.75 27.66
N ALA A 184 -2.83 8.49 28.24
CA ALA A 184 -2.50 9.72 28.98
C ALA A 184 -1.56 9.42 30.15
N LYS A 185 -1.81 8.30 30.85
CA LYS A 185 -0.93 7.76 31.89
C LYS A 185 0.46 7.44 31.32
N ALA A 186 0.54 6.63 30.27
CA ALA A 186 1.83 6.18 29.73
C ALA A 186 2.67 7.31 29.10
N ILE A 187 2.06 8.33 28.50
CA ILE A 187 2.74 9.56 28.05
C ILE A 187 3.30 10.33 29.26
N LYS A 188 2.48 10.53 30.31
CA LYS A 188 2.88 11.24 31.53
C LYS A 188 4.01 10.53 32.28
N GLU A 189 3.95 9.20 32.34
CA GLU A 189 4.93 8.34 33.01
C GLU A 189 6.18 8.05 32.15
N LYS A 190 6.17 8.44 30.86
CA LYS A 190 7.20 8.11 29.86
C LYS A 190 7.50 6.60 29.84
N SER A 191 6.45 5.79 29.72
CA SER A 191 6.53 4.33 29.82
C SER A 191 7.62 3.74 28.89
N PRO A 192 8.63 3.01 29.41
CA PRO A 192 9.65 2.37 28.59
C PRO A 192 9.12 1.18 27.78
N TYR A 193 7.86 0.79 28.01
CA TYR A 193 7.15 -0.28 27.29
C TYR A 193 6.34 0.23 26.09
N ILE A 194 6.58 1.47 25.64
CA ILE A 194 5.96 2.06 24.45
C ILE A 194 7.01 2.73 23.55
N GLY A 195 7.09 2.29 22.29
CA GLY A 195 7.72 3.05 21.23
C GLY A 195 6.74 4.09 20.69
N PHE A 196 6.87 5.34 21.11
CA PHE A 196 6.08 6.42 20.52
C PHE A 196 6.58 6.71 19.10
N PRO A 197 5.72 6.67 18.05
CA PRO A 197 6.12 7.04 16.71
C PRO A 197 6.42 8.54 16.66
N ARG A 198 7.39 8.93 15.83
CA ARG A 198 7.69 10.33 15.54
C ARG A 198 6.64 10.83 14.56
N VAL A 199 5.73 11.68 15.02
CA VAL A 199 4.63 12.19 14.19
C VAL A 199 4.96 13.60 13.74
N TYR A 200 5.08 13.79 12.44
CA TYR A 200 5.39 15.05 11.78
C TYR A 200 4.14 15.58 11.07
N LYS A 201 3.99 16.90 10.99
CA LYS A 201 2.98 17.56 10.15
C LYS A 201 3.59 18.65 9.29
N ARG A 202 3.08 18.81 8.08
CA ARG A 202 3.50 19.86 7.14
C ARG A 202 2.31 20.27 6.28
N LYS A 203 2.28 21.51 5.79
CA LYS A 203 1.22 21.99 4.91
C LYS A 203 1.78 22.16 3.50
N ILE A 204 1.33 21.33 2.56
CA ILE A 204 1.94 21.15 1.22
C ILE A 204 0.90 20.85 0.14
N ASP A 205 1.24 21.20 -1.10
CA ASP A 205 0.47 20.79 -2.29
C ASP A 205 0.86 19.36 -2.71
N ILE A 206 0.38 18.38 -1.95
CA ILE A 206 0.67 16.96 -2.18
C ILE A 206 -0.02 16.39 -3.43
N ASN A 207 -1.08 17.03 -3.93
CA ASN A 207 -1.82 16.61 -5.13
C ASN A 207 -1.35 17.32 -6.41
N ASN A 208 -0.39 18.24 -6.29
CA ASN A 208 0.12 19.12 -7.35
C ASN A 208 -0.99 19.86 -8.12
N ASP A 209 -2.01 20.33 -7.38
CA ASP A 209 -3.21 21.02 -7.90
C ASP A 209 -3.35 22.48 -7.41
N GLY A 210 -2.34 22.98 -6.70
CA GLY A 210 -2.31 24.30 -6.08
C GLY A 210 -2.94 24.36 -4.68
N VAL A 211 -3.54 23.28 -4.19
CA VAL A 211 -4.22 23.25 -2.88
C VAL A 211 -3.30 22.70 -1.80
N LEU A 212 -2.88 23.59 -0.90
CA LEU A 212 -2.09 23.25 0.28
C LEU A 212 -2.90 22.46 1.33
N ASP A 213 -2.84 21.12 1.24
CA ASP A 213 -3.37 20.18 2.23
C ASP A 213 -2.50 20.11 3.49
N ASN A 214 -3.07 19.68 4.62
CA ASN A 214 -2.27 19.32 5.80
C ASN A 214 -1.88 17.85 5.68
N VAL A 215 -0.59 17.58 5.57
CA VAL A 215 -0.04 16.22 5.49
C VAL A 215 0.58 15.84 6.83
N ILE A 216 0.27 14.64 7.29
CA ILE A 216 0.86 14.01 8.47
C ILE A 216 1.75 12.88 8.00
N LEU A 217 2.98 12.80 8.51
CA LEU A 217 3.83 11.62 8.43
C LEU A 217 3.99 11.04 9.84
N SER A 218 3.62 9.79 10.04
CA SER A 218 3.86 9.04 11.28
C SER A 218 4.97 8.04 11.01
N ASP A 219 6.12 8.21 11.65
CA ASP A 219 7.32 7.37 11.51
C ASP A 219 7.48 6.46 12.74
N GLY A 220 7.44 5.15 12.55
CA GLY A 220 7.54 4.14 13.60
C GLY A 220 8.62 3.10 13.29
N GLU A 221 9.07 2.39 14.33
CA GLU A 221 10.22 1.47 14.32
C GLU A 221 10.24 0.42 13.18
N TYR A 222 9.06 0.02 12.68
CA TYR A 222 8.90 -0.98 11.63
C TYR A 222 8.09 -0.51 10.41
N PHE A 223 7.34 0.59 10.53
CA PHE A 223 6.38 1.08 9.54
C PHE A 223 6.23 2.59 9.67
N SER A 224 5.91 3.25 8.56
CA SER A 224 5.45 4.63 8.57
C SER A 224 4.18 4.81 7.76
N ALA A 225 3.52 5.95 7.93
CA ALA A 225 2.26 6.28 7.30
C ALA A 225 2.15 7.78 6.97
N LEU A 226 1.84 8.08 5.71
CA LEU A 226 1.59 9.42 5.20
C LEU A 226 0.08 9.64 4.98
N TRP A 227 -0.50 10.71 5.54
CA TRP A 227 -1.95 10.97 5.52
C TRP A 227 -2.30 12.40 5.15
N ILE A 228 -3.50 12.58 4.60
CA ILE A 228 -4.04 13.89 4.23
C ILE A 228 -5.18 14.27 5.18
N TYR A 229 -5.09 15.45 5.78
CA TYR A 229 -6.08 16.04 6.68
C TYR A 229 -6.72 17.29 6.06
N LYS A 230 -8.02 17.21 5.79
CA LYS A 230 -8.83 18.32 5.26
C LYS A 230 -9.80 18.80 6.34
N ASN A 231 -9.85 20.12 6.54
CA ASN A 231 -10.74 20.78 7.52
C ASN A 231 -10.69 20.15 8.94
N GLY A 232 -9.48 19.78 9.39
CA GLY A 232 -9.24 19.18 10.71
C GLY A 232 -9.62 17.69 10.85
N LYS A 233 -10.00 17.01 9.77
CA LYS A 233 -10.34 15.58 9.76
C LYS A 233 -9.45 14.81 8.78
N LEU A 234 -9.17 13.55 9.10
CA LEU A 234 -8.51 12.62 8.18
C LEU A 234 -9.40 12.43 6.94
N ASP A 235 -8.86 12.74 5.75
CA ASP A 235 -9.46 12.36 4.48
C ASP A 235 -8.90 11.00 4.09
N ALA A 236 -9.64 9.94 4.45
CA ALA A 236 -9.33 8.58 4.06
C ALA A 236 -9.16 8.48 2.54
N LYS A 237 -10.14 8.94 1.75
CA LYS A 237 -10.15 8.84 0.29
C LYS A 237 -9.01 9.58 -0.41
N ALA A 238 -8.48 10.65 0.19
CA ALA A 238 -7.25 11.27 -0.29
C ALA A 238 -6.01 10.48 0.12
N SER A 239 -5.97 9.98 1.35
CA SER A 239 -4.87 9.15 1.87
C SER A 239 -4.75 7.83 1.09
N ASP A 240 -5.85 7.18 0.72
CA ASP A 240 -5.92 5.98 -0.13
C ASP A 240 -5.08 6.10 -1.41
N LYS A 241 -5.01 7.30 -2.00
CA LYS A 241 -4.25 7.59 -3.23
C LYS A 241 -2.75 7.51 -3.03
N ILE A 242 -2.25 7.71 -1.81
CA ILE A 242 -0.83 7.62 -1.46
C ILE A 242 -0.42 6.15 -1.49
N TYR A 243 -1.18 5.33 -0.78
CA TYR A 243 -0.93 3.92 -0.48
C TYR A 243 -1.08 3.02 -1.71
N GLY A 244 -2.21 3.10 -2.40
CA GLY A 244 -2.48 2.36 -3.63
C GLY A 244 -2.13 0.86 -3.57
N ASP A 245 -1.50 0.39 -4.65
CA ASP A 245 -1.33 -1.03 -4.99
C ASP A 245 0.05 -1.62 -4.58
N ASP A 246 0.84 -0.90 -3.79
CA ASP A 246 2.13 -1.40 -3.24
C ASP A 246 1.94 -2.37 -2.06
N LEU A 247 0.68 -2.66 -1.73
CA LEU A 247 0.24 -3.22 -0.46
C LEU A 247 -0.60 -4.48 -0.67
N HIS A 248 -0.30 -5.25 -1.71
CA HIS A 248 -0.97 -6.52 -2.01
C HIS A 248 -0.46 -7.63 -1.06
N PHE A 249 -1.34 -8.21 -0.23
CA PHE A 249 -0.99 -9.11 0.89
C PHE A 249 -1.81 -10.40 0.90
N HIS A 250 -1.65 -11.29 -0.10
CA HIS A 250 -2.60 -12.40 -0.32
C HIS A 250 -1.94 -13.78 -0.42
N GLY A 251 -2.73 -14.75 0.04
CA GLY A 251 -2.37 -16.13 0.29
C GLY A 251 -3.01 -16.54 1.62
N GLU A 252 -3.51 -17.76 1.73
CA GLU A 252 -3.98 -18.30 3.03
C GLU A 252 -2.79 -18.73 3.92
N LYS A 253 -1.54 -18.41 3.51
CA LYS A 253 -0.25 -18.88 4.07
C LYS A 253 0.95 -17.87 3.96
N THR A 254 0.98 -16.73 4.72
CA THR A 254 2.14 -15.82 5.03
C THR A 254 2.33 -14.92 6.37
N SER A 255 1.87 -14.85 7.68
CA SER A 255 0.95 -15.37 8.79
C SER A 255 1.48 -16.26 9.94
N TYR A 256 1.02 -17.50 10.08
CA TYR A 256 1.29 -18.49 11.14
C TYR A 256 2.75 -18.51 11.61
N GLN A 257 3.70 -18.18 10.73
CA GLN A 257 5.11 -17.99 11.08
C GLN A 257 5.49 -16.51 11.37
N ILE A 258 4.83 -15.49 10.80
CA ILE A 258 4.85 -14.10 11.34
C ILE A 258 4.36 -14.06 12.79
N VAL A 259 3.29 -14.79 13.18
CA VAL A 259 2.80 -14.86 14.57
C VAL A 259 3.89 -15.34 15.53
N MET A 260 4.80 -16.21 15.05
CA MET A 260 5.93 -16.73 15.82
C MET A 260 7.09 -15.73 16.00
N VAL A 261 7.10 -14.58 15.28
CA VAL A 261 8.25 -13.65 15.24
C VAL A 261 7.87 -12.18 15.50
N ASN A 262 6.71 -11.73 15.00
CA ASN A 262 6.23 -10.34 15.07
C ASN A 262 4.69 -10.28 15.20
N GLU A 263 4.17 -10.87 16.27
CA GLU A 263 2.74 -10.91 16.61
C GLU A 263 2.07 -9.52 16.63
N VAL A 264 2.71 -8.51 17.22
CA VAL A 264 2.08 -7.20 17.43
C VAL A 264 1.90 -6.41 16.13
N PRO A 265 2.91 -6.31 15.24
CA PRO A 265 2.70 -5.84 13.87
C PRO A 265 1.58 -6.54 13.10
N HIS A 266 1.43 -7.86 13.27
CA HIS A 266 0.36 -8.61 12.61
C HIS A 266 -1.04 -8.23 13.12
N ILE A 267 -1.20 -8.07 14.44
CA ILE A 267 -2.45 -7.58 15.06
C ILE A 267 -2.74 -6.14 14.62
N ALA A 268 -1.73 -5.27 14.61
CA ALA A 268 -1.84 -3.91 14.10
C ALA A 268 -2.35 -3.91 12.66
N PHE A 269 -1.76 -4.70 11.76
CA PHE A 269 -2.17 -4.67 10.35
C PHE A 269 -3.54 -5.27 10.08
N THR A 270 -3.87 -6.41 10.70
CA THR A 270 -5.15 -7.12 10.47
C THR A 270 -6.35 -6.37 11.04
N THR A 271 -6.22 -5.75 12.23
CA THR A 271 -7.33 -5.02 12.87
C THR A 271 -7.35 -3.54 12.48
N TYR A 272 -6.17 -2.90 12.36
CA TYR A 272 -6.04 -1.43 12.27
C TYR A 272 -5.72 -0.90 10.86
N ALA A 273 -5.75 -1.79 9.84
CA ALA A 273 -5.46 -1.57 8.42
C ALA A 273 -5.66 -0.16 7.84
N LEU A 274 -4.79 0.22 6.91
CA LEU A 274 -4.75 1.50 6.19
C LEU A 274 -6.13 2.02 5.72
N PRO A 275 -6.31 3.35 5.55
CA PRO A 275 -7.62 4.01 5.40
C PRO A 275 -8.52 3.50 4.25
N SER A 276 -7.98 2.72 3.32
CA SER A 276 -8.74 2.02 2.28
C SER A 276 -8.93 0.55 2.64
N ASN A 277 -10.19 0.11 2.70
CA ASN A 277 -10.56 -1.31 2.54
C ASN A 277 -10.49 -1.73 1.05
N LYS A 278 -9.52 -1.18 0.29
CA LYS A 278 -9.27 -1.42 -1.14
C LYS A 278 -7.89 -1.99 -1.42
N ILE A 279 -6.99 -1.99 -0.44
CA ILE A 279 -6.08 -3.13 -0.29
C ILE A 279 -7.00 -4.37 -0.38
N SER A 280 -6.78 -5.22 -1.38
CA SER A 280 -7.58 -6.43 -1.55
C SER A 280 -7.46 -7.33 -0.31
N GLY A 281 -8.27 -8.39 -0.22
CA GLY A 281 -8.06 -9.49 0.71
C GLY A 281 -7.54 -9.13 2.12
N ILE A 282 -8.30 -8.33 2.87
CA ILE A 282 -8.45 -8.62 4.30
C ILE A 282 -9.63 -9.61 4.37
N PRO A 283 -9.39 -10.94 4.33
CA PRO A 283 -10.42 -11.89 4.66
C PRO A 283 -10.80 -11.73 6.14
N GLU A 284 -12.03 -12.08 6.51
CA GLU A 284 -12.47 -12.03 7.92
C GLU A 284 -11.71 -13.04 8.81
N GLN A 285 -10.90 -13.93 8.22
CA GLN A 285 -9.92 -14.77 8.89
C GLN A 285 -8.63 -14.83 8.04
N ALA A 286 -7.62 -14.03 8.41
CA ALA A 286 -6.33 -13.97 7.71
C ALA A 286 -5.32 -14.97 8.28
N VAL A 287 -5.56 -16.27 8.03
CA VAL A 287 -4.47 -17.26 8.13
C VAL A 287 -3.51 -17.01 6.98
N PHE A 288 -2.24 -17.08 7.33
CA PHE A 288 -1.05 -16.81 6.55
C PHE A 288 0.04 -17.84 7.24
N ASP A 289 1.38 -18.21 7.28
CA ASP A 289 2.84 -18.24 6.86
C ASP A 289 4.06 -17.24 7.13
N SER A 290 5.19 -17.21 6.36
CA SER A 290 6.31 -16.17 6.36
C SER A 290 7.52 -16.33 5.38
N GLU A 291 8.16 -15.23 4.94
CA GLU A 291 9.64 -15.01 5.00
C GLU A 291 9.96 -13.50 4.85
N ILE A 292 10.15 -12.79 5.97
CA ILE A 292 10.01 -11.31 6.11
C ILE A 292 8.55 -10.85 5.81
N PRO A 293 7.87 -10.13 6.72
CA PRO A 293 6.61 -9.47 6.37
C PRO A 293 6.80 -8.49 5.19
N ILE A 294 5.97 -8.59 4.15
CA ILE A 294 5.95 -7.70 2.96
C ILE A 294 5.88 -6.20 3.35
N LEU A 295 5.41 -5.93 4.57
CA LEU A 295 5.20 -4.62 5.17
C LEU A 295 6.33 -4.11 6.08
N SER A 296 7.08 -4.99 6.74
CA SER A 296 8.13 -4.51 7.66
C SER A 296 9.17 -3.78 6.84
N TYR A 297 9.51 -2.56 7.27
CA TYR A 297 10.34 -1.60 6.54
C TYR A 297 9.65 -0.93 5.33
N LEU A 298 8.35 -0.60 5.42
CA LEU A 298 7.75 0.43 4.54
C LEU A 298 7.94 1.85 5.10
N THR A 299 8.77 2.63 4.41
CA THR A 299 9.04 4.05 4.74
C THR A 299 8.45 4.97 3.67
N TYR A 300 7.41 5.73 4.04
CA TYR A 300 6.82 6.79 3.24
C TYR A 300 7.45 8.15 3.56
N GLY A 301 7.54 9.02 2.57
CA GLY A 301 7.99 10.40 2.75
C GLY A 301 7.47 11.33 1.65
N VAL A 302 7.92 12.59 1.66
CA VAL A 302 7.64 13.56 0.60
C VAL A 302 8.91 14.28 0.20
N MET A 303 9.22 14.23 -1.10
CA MET A 303 10.34 14.87 -1.78
C MET A 303 9.85 16.05 -2.62
N GLU A 304 10.64 17.12 -2.70
CA GLU A 304 10.35 18.31 -3.50
C GLU A 304 11.33 18.41 -4.68
N PHE A 305 10.83 18.38 -5.92
CA PHE A 305 11.67 18.48 -7.11
C PHE A 305 11.03 19.37 -8.18
N GLN A 306 11.79 20.34 -8.70
CA GLN A 306 11.36 21.29 -9.74
C GLN A 306 9.97 21.94 -9.49
N GLY A 307 9.64 22.20 -8.22
CA GLY A 307 8.37 22.83 -7.82
C GLY A 307 7.18 21.87 -7.66
N LYS A 308 7.38 20.55 -7.79
CA LYS A 308 6.38 19.51 -7.52
C LYS A 308 6.71 18.71 -6.25
N ASN A 309 5.67 18.23 -5.58
CA ASN A 309 5.75 17.29 -4.47
C ASN A 309 5.59 15.86 -4.98
N TYR A 310 6.48 14.97 -4.56
CA TYR A 310 6.47 13.55 -4.87
C TYR A 310 6.40 12.75 -3.57
N ILE A 311 5.61 11.69 -3.55
CA ILE A 311 5.65 10.70 -2.46
C ILE A 311 6.86 9.80 -2.70
N THR A 312 7.69 9.65 -1.68
CA THR A 312 8.68 8.57 -1.62
C THR A 312 8.06 7.37 -0.91
N LEU A 313 8.35 6.17 -1.39
CA LEU A 313 8.06 4.91 -0.72
C LEU A 313 9.30 4.02 -0.86
N TRP A 314 9.97 3.72 0.24
CA TRP A 314 10.98 2.67 0.33
C TRP A 314 10.37 1.41 0.94
N SER A 315 10.79 0.25 0.45
CA SER A 315 10.33 -1.06 0.89
C SER A 315 11.52 -1.96 1.16
N GLY A 316 11.92 -2.05 2.42
CA GLY A 316 12.96 -2.96 2.89
C GLY A 316 12.56 -4.44 2.93
N ARG A 317 11.55 -4.86 2.14
CA ARG A 317 11.13 -6.26 1.95
C ARG A 317 12.31 -7.17 1.58
N PHE A 318 13.30 -6.62 0.89
CA PHE A 318 14.43 -7.37 0.32
C PHE A 318 15.77 -7.14 1.03
N ASN A 319 15.78 -6.42 2.17
CA ASN A 319 17.00 -6.04 2.92
C ASN A 319 17.91 -7.22 3.33
N PHE A 320 17.38 -8.46 3.33
CA PHE A 320 18.09 -9.67 3.73
C PHE A 320 18.28 -10.68 2.57
N ASP A 321 17.82 -10.36 1.36
CA ASP A 321 18.19 -11.08 0.13
C ASP A 321 19.33 -10.34 -0.56
N GLU A 322 20.57 -10.75 -0.27
CA GLU A 322 21.79 -10.19 -0.87
C GLU A 322 21.86 -10.35 -2.40
N ASN A 323 21.01 -11.19 -3.00
CA ASN A 323 20.89 -11.37 -4.45
C ASN A 323 19.70 -10.59 -5.04
N SER A 324 18.92 -9.92 -4.19
CA SER A 324 17.80 -9.12 -4.65
C SER A 324 18.30 -8.00 -5.56
N THR A 325 17.53 -7.84 -6.62
CA THR A 325 17.69 -6.80 -7.62
C THR A 325 16.30 -6.22 -7.93
N TYR A 326 15.40 -6.30 -6.95
CA TYR A 326 14.09 -5.64 -6.94
C TYR A 326 14.30 -4.19 -6.50
N PRO A 327 13.68 -3.20 -7.18
CA PRO A 327 13.82 -1.80 -6.79
C PRO A 327 13.06 -1.51 -5.48
N GLU A 328 13.80 -1.29 -4.40
CA GLU A 328 13.26 -1.03 -3.07
C GLU A 328 12.53 0.32 -3.00
N THR A 329 12.98 1.32 -3.77
CA THR A 329 12.42 2.67 -3.74
C THR A 329 11.47 2.91 -4.90
N ARG A 330 10.37 3.61 -4.62
CA ARG A 330 9.33 4.05 -5.56
C ARG A 330 9.05 5.53 -5.34
N ILE A 331 9.08 6.29 -6.42
CA ILE A 331 8.83 7.74 -6.43
C ILE A 331 7.54 7.99 -7.20
N TYR A 332 6.52 8.47 -6.50
CA TYR A 332 5.18 8.68 -7.03
C TYR A 332 4.85 10.16 -7.14
N LEU A 333 4.28 10.56 -8.27
CA LEU A 333 3.63 11.86 -8.42
C LEU A 333 2.12 11.67 -8.25
N LEU A 334 1.48 12.46 -7.38
CA LEU A 334 0.03 12.63 -7.42
C LEU A 334 -0.31 13.83 -8.30
N GLU A 335 -1.29 13.65 -9.19
CA GLU A 335 -1.96 14.74 -9.90
C GLU A 335 -3.48 14.55 -9.75
N GLY A 336 -4.08 15.31 -8.82
CA GLY A 336 -5.49 15.29 -8.48
C GLY A 336 -5.99 13.94 -7.94
N ASN A 337 -6.49 13.06 -8.83
CA ASN A 337 -7.00 11.72 -8.49
C ASN A 337 -6.12 10.57 -9.02
N LYS A 338 -5.00 10.87 -9.71
CA LYS A 338 -4.07 9.88 -10.23
C LYS A 338 -2.83 9.80 -9.34
N ARG A 339 -2.35 8.58 -9.10
CA ARG A 339 -0.98 8.30 -8.70
C ARG A 339 -0.23 7.75 -9.90
N GLU A 340 0.90 8.35 -10.26
CA GLU A 340 1.77 7.87 -11.34
C GLU A 340 3.19 7.65 -10.80
N LEU A 341 3.70 6.42 -10.91
CA LEU A 341 5.11 6.11 -10.61
C LEU A 341 6.00 6.83 -11.64
N LYS A 342 6.99 7.58 -11.17
CA LYS A 342 7.94 8.35 -11.99
C LYS A 342 9.37 7.82 -11.88
N CYS A 343 9.73 7.18 -10.77
CA CYS A 343 11.01 6.50 -10.64
C CYS A 343 10.85 5.23 -9.80
N THR A 344 11.67 4.22 -10.05
CA THR A 344 11.87 3.12 -9.11
C THR A 344 13.30 2.60 -9.28
N TYR A 345 13.99 2.33 -8.16
CA TYR A 345 15.39 1.91 -8.10
C TYR A 345 15.66 1.11 -6.82
#